data_AF-A0A9E2L182-F1
#
_entry.id   AF-A0A9E2L182-F1
#
_cell.length_a   1.000
_cell.length_b   1.000
_cell.length_c   1.000
_cell.angle_alpha   90.00
_cell.angle_beta   90.00
_cell.angle_gamma   90.00
#
_symmetry.space_group_name_H-M   'P 1'
#
loop_
_entity.id
_entity.type
_entity.pdbx_description
1 polymer ?
#
loop_
_entity_poly.entity_id
_entity_poly.type
_entity_poly.pdbx_seq_one_letter_code
_entity_poly.pdbx_strand_id
1 'polypeptide(L)' 'MNDKNDKDSPSVVSFSLRIDTELKRQFEQFCDDVGISMTAAFTLFAKKVVREQRIPFEISAEPPQKEGE' A
#
# COMPACT_ATOMS: atom_id res chain seq x y z
N MET A 1 21.37 20.18 -33.16
CA MET A 1 20.85 20.20 -31.78
C MET A 1 19.35 20.06 -31.83
N ASN A 2 18.79 18.90 -31.47
CA ASN A 2 17.36 18.76 -31.21
C ASN A 2 17.20 18.41 -29.74
N ASP A 3 17.13 19.47 -28.95
CA ASP A 3 16.86 19.48 -27.53
C ASP A 3 15.35 19.40 -27.35
N LYS A 4 14.84 18.25 -26.90
CA LYS A 4 13.87 18.19 -25.80
C LYS A 4 13.49 16.74 -25.46
N ASN A 5 14.10 16.31 -24.38
CA ASN A 5 13.69 15.23 -23.50
C ASN A 5 12.25 15.46 -23.01
N ASP A 6 11.28 14.86 -23.70
CA ASP A 6 9.87 14.79 -23.27
C ASP A 6 9.47 13.33 -23.13
N LYS A 7 9.72 12.72 -21.94
CA LYS A 7 8.91 11.59 -21.44
C LYS A 7 9.25 11.17 -20.01
N ASP A 8 9.11 12.08 -19.04
CA ASP A 8 8.84 11.65 -17.66
C ASP A 8 7.57 12.38 -17.18
N SER A 9 6.50 12.24 -17.95
CA SER A 9 5.17 12.49 -17.41
C SER A 9 4.90 11.37 -16.42
N PRO A 10 4.56 11.65 -15.14
CA PRO A 10 4.23 10.60 -14.20
C PRO A 10 3.04 9.83 -14.75
N SER A 11 3.31 8.62 -15.25
CA SER A 11 2.28 7.72 -15.77
C SER A 11 1.52 7.14 -14.59
N VAL A 12 0.39 7.78 -14.28
CA VAL A 12 -0.53 7.25 -13.28
C VAL A 12 -1.22 6.01 -13.87
N VAL A 13 -1.05 4.88 -13.19
CA VAL A 13 -1.67 3.61 -13.57
C VAL A 13 -2.71 3.24 -12.52
N SER A 14 -3.94 2.99 -12.97
CA SER A 14 -5.01 2.46 -12.12
C SER A 14 -4.93 0.93 -12.09
N PHE A 15 -5.12 0.33 -10.91
CA PHE A 15 -5.24 -1.11 -10.75
C PHE A 15 -6.45 -1.44 -9.88
N SER A 16 -7.05 -2.62 -10.10
CA SER A 16 -8.20 -3.10 -9.35
C SER A 16 -7.77 -4.21 -8.40
N LEU A 17 -8.13 -4.09 -7.12
CA LEU A 17 -7.85 -5.09 -6.09
C LEU A 17 -9.17 -5.65 -5.54
N ARG A 18 -9.21 -6.96 -5.28
CA ARG A 18 -10.31 -7.58 -4.53
C ARG A 18 -9.88 -7.76 -3.09
N ILE A 19 -10.72 -7.32 -2.17
CA ILE A 19 -10.50 -7.35 -0.73
C ILE A 19 -11.79 -7.80 -0.06
N ASP A 20 -11.65 -8.50 1.06
CA ASP A 20 -12.80 -8.82 1.90
C ASP A 20 -13.51 -7.54 2.40
N THR A 21 -14.82 -7.59 2.50
CA THR A 21 -15.66 -6.44 2.86
C THR A 21 -15.34 -5.92 4.26
N GLU A 22 -15.14 -6.81 5.22
CA GLU A 22 -14.87 -6.43 6.59
C GLU A 22 -13.44 -5.89 6.72
N LEU A 23 -12.47 -6.52 6.05
CA LEU A 23 -11.10 -6.01 5.98
C LEU A 23 -11.04 -4.61 5.35
N LYS A 24 -11.81 -4.36 4.28
CA LYS A 24 -11.91 -3.02 3.67
C LYS A 24 -12.39 -1.99 4.68
N ARG A 25 -13.47 -2.29 5.41
CA ARG A 25 -14.07 -1.39 6.39
C ARG A 25 -13.09 -1.06 7.53
N GLN A 26 -12.39 -2.07 8.06
CA GLN A 26 -11.39 -1.87 9.11
C GLN A 26 -10.22 -1.02 8.62
N PHE A 27 -9.76 -1.26 7.39
CA PHE A 27 -8.69 -0.50 6.79
C PHE A 27 -9.09 0.95 6.48
N GLU A 28 -10.32 1.20 6.05
CA GLU A 28 -10.88 2.55 5.87
C GLU A 28 -10.91 3.32 7.19
N GLN A 29 -11.45 2.71 8.24
CA GLN A 29 -11.48 3.33 9.56
C GLN A 29 -10.08 3.69 10.06
N PHE A 30 -9.12 2.76 9.92
CA PHE A 30 -7.73 3.05 10.25
C PHE A 30 -7.18 4.24 9.45
N CYS A 31 -7.40 4.27 8.14
CA CYS A 31 -6.94 5.35 7.28
C CYS A 31 -7.51 6.71 7.72
N ASP A 32 -8.80 6.77 8.09
CA ASP A 32 -9.45 7.96 8.63
C ASP A 32 -8.84 8.40 9.96
N ASP A 33 -8.56 7.46 10.86
CA ASP A 33 -7.97 7.73 12.17
C ASP A 33 -6.54 8.31 12.05
N VAL A 34 -5.75 7.85 11.07
CA VAL A 34 -4.39 8.39 10.81
C VAL A 34 -4.40 9.62 9.88
N GLY A 35 -5.56 9.98 9.31
CA GLY A 35 -5.71 11.13 8.42
C GLY A 35 -5.12 10.95 7.01
N ILE A 36 -5.13 9.72 6.47
CA ILE A 36 -4.65 9.41 5.12
C ILE A 36 -5.73 8.71 4.30
N SER A 37 -5.69 8.82 2.97
CA SER A 37 -6.58 8.03 2.11
C SER A 37 -6.07 6.59 1.94
N MET A 38 -6.96 5.63 1.67
CA MET A 38 -6.55 4.25 1.33
C MET A 38 -5.51 4.24 0.20
N THR A 39 -5.68 5.06 -0.85
CA THR A 39 -4.73 5.17 -1.96
C THR A 39 -3.37 5.67 -1.49
N ALA A 40 -3.32 6.64 -0.57
CA ALA A 40 -2.07 7.10 0.02
C ALA A 40 -1.39 5.99 0.84
N ALA A 41 -2.16 5.24 1.65
CA ALA A 41 -1.64 4.11 2.41
C ALA A 41 -1.04 3.02 1.51
N PHE A 42 -1.72 2.62 0.43
CA PHE A 42 -1.19 1.68 -0.56
C PHE A 42 0.04 2.23 -1.28
N THR A 43 0.06 3.51 -1.61
CA THR A 43 1.22 4.15 -2.25
C THR A 43 2.43 4.14 -1.32
N LEU A 44 2.23 4.39 -0.02
CA LEU A 44 3.28 4.30 1.00
C LEU A 44 3.80 2.88 1.12
N PHE A 45 2.91 1.89 1.18
CA PHE A 45 3.29 0.48 1.17
C PHE A 45 4.14 0.12 -0.05
N ALA A 46 3.69 0.45 -1.26
CA ALA A 46 4.41 0.17 -2.49
C ALA A 46 5.80 0.84 -2.51
N LYS A 47 5.88 2.12 -2.10
CA LYS A 47 7.17 2.84 -1.99
C LYS A 47 8.11 2.17 -0.99
N LYS A 48 7.59 1.73 0.16
CA LYS A 48 8.35 1.04 1.21
C LYS A 48 8.90 -0.29 0.71
N VAL A 49 8.07 -1.10 0.04
CA VAL A 49 8.47 -2.38 -0.58
C VAL A 49 9.58 -2.17 -1.60
N VAL A 50 9.41 -1.23 -2.52
CA VAL A 50 10.41 -0.94 -3.57
C VAL A 50 11.70 -0.42 -2.96
N ARG A 51 11.62 0.45 -1.95
CA ARG A 51 12.81 1.01 -1.30
C ARG A 51 13.60 -0.04 -0.51
N GLU A 52 12.92 -0.95 0.18
CA GLU A 52 13.55 -1.96 1.02
C GLU A 52 13.79 -3.30 0.32
N GLN A 53 13.29 -3.48 -0.91
CA GLN A 53 13.34 -4.72 -1.68
C GLN A 53 12.81 -5.94 -0.90
N ARG A 54 11.82 -5.70 -0.03
CA ARG A 54 11.16 -6.73 0.80
C ARG A 54 9.76 -6.27 1.18
N ILE A 55 8.95 -7.21 1.64
CA ILE A 55 7.66 -6.87 2.23
C ILE A 55 7.88 -6.24 3.62
N PRO A 56 7.33 -5.04 3.90
CA PRO A 56 7.58 -4.28 5.13
C PRO A 56 6.74 -4.76 6.32
N PHE A 57 6.51 -6.06 6.40
CA PHE A 57 5.91 -6.77 7.51
C PHE A 57 6.42 -8.20 7.50
N GLU A 58 6.36 -8.86 8.66
CA GLU A 58 6.73 -10.27 8.76
C GLU A 58 5.68 -11.14 8.05
N ILE A 59 6.14 -12.10 7.24
CA ILE A 59 5.28 -13.08 6.60
C ILE A 59 5.50 -14.40 7.32
N SER A 60 4.50 -14.79 8.10
CA SER A 60 4.50 -16.03 8.88
C SER A 60 3.25 -16.83 8.54
N ALA A 61 3.42 -18.15 8.40
CA ALA A 61 2.30 -19.08 8.17
C ALA A 61 1.59 -19.45 9.48
N GLU A 62 2.16 -19.07 10.63
CA GLU A 62 1.55 -19.27 11.93
C GLU A 62 0.43 -18.24 12.12
N PRO A 63 -0.77 -18.66 12.53
CA PRO A 63 -1.85 -17.73 12.85
C PRO A 63 -1.35 -16.75 13.93
N PRO A 64 -1.82 -15.49 13.93
CA PRO A 64 -1.45 -14.55 14.99
C PRO A 64 -1.77 -15.21 16.32
N GLN A 65 -0.71 -15.49 17.09
CA GLN A 65 -0.86 -16.06 18.42
C GLN A 65 -1.71 -15.06 19.18
N LYS A 66 -2.89 -15.47 19.63
CA LYS A 66 -3.65 -14.66 20.57
C LYS A 66 -2.84 -14.62 21.86
N GLU A 67 -2.10 -13.54 22.05
CA GLU A 67 -1.54 -13.22 23.35
C GLU A 67 -2.72 -12.91 24.28
N GLY A 68 -3.02 -13.84 25.20
CA GLY A 68 -3.94 -13.64 26.31
C GLY A 68 -5.11 -14.62 26.38
N GLU A 69 -4.92 -15.63 27.24
CA GLU A 69 -5.87 -16.32 28.15
C GLU A 69 -7.31 -16.64 27.70
#